data_AF-A0A2T1EPH8-F1
#
_entry.id   AF-A0A2T1EPH8-F1
#
_cell.length_a   1.000
_cell.length_b   1.000
_cell.length_c   1.000
_cell.angle_alpha   90.00
_cell.angle_beta   90.00
_cell.angle_gamma   90.00
#
_symmetry.space_group_name_H-M   'P 1'
#
loop_
_entity.id
_entity.type
_entity.pdbx_description
1 polymer ?
#
loop_
_entity_poly.entity_id
_entity_poly.type
_entity_poly.pdbx_seq_one_letter_code
_entity_poly.pdbx_strand_id
1 'polypeptide(L)'
;MVAKTLAPCSESTLTDRYQTTIPDHIRKVLALSKRDKICYTIESDGKVVISRAEKTQSDPILGQFLNFITQDIGKNPQHLQGISSDLVSRVQSLVAEVDFDLDAPLLDEDE
;
A
#
# COMPACT_ATOMS: atom_id res chain seq x y z
N MET A 1 -0.38 16.68 15.99
CA MET A 1 -1.67 16.00 16.27
C MET A 1 -2.57 16.25 15.08
N VAL A 2 -2.84 15.25 14.25
CA VAL A 2 -3.70 15.41 13.07
C VAL A 2 -5.15 15.31 13.55
N ALA A 3 -5.96 16.33 13.27
CA ALA A 3 -7.37 16.35 13.63
C ALA A 3 -8.09 15.17 12.98
N LYS A 4 -8.68 14.29 13.79
CA LYS A 4 -9.51 13.17 13.33
C LYS A 4 -10.82 13.77 12.84
N THR A 5 -10.95 13.97 11.54
CA THR A 5 -12.22 14.36 10.90
C THR A 5 -13.25 13.26 11.18
N LEU A 6 -14.25 13.54 12.02
CA LEU A 6 -15.37 12.62 12.22
C LEU A 6 -16.28 12.66 10.98
N ALA A 7 -16.29 11.57 10.22
CA ALA A 7 -17.31 11.31 9.21
C ALA A 7 -18.70 11.12 9.87
N PRO A 8 -19.81 11.35 9.13
CA PRO A 8 -21.17 11.23 9.66
C PRO A 8 -21.42 9.86 10.28
N CYS A 9 -22.02 9.88 11.49
CA CYS A 9 -22.40 8.67 12.21
C CYS A 9 -23.51 7.94 11.45
N SER A 10 -23.24 6.74 10.95
CA SER A 10 -24.26 5.84 10.40
C SER A 10 -24.57 4.78 11.43
N GLU A 11 -25.84 4.59 11.74
CA GLU A 11 -26.30 3.57 12.68
C GLU A 11 -26.85 2.32 11.96
N SER A 12 -26.90 1.21 12.68
CA SER A 12 -27.46 -0.06 12.20
C SER A 12 -28.07 -0.80 13.37
N THR A 13 -29.20 -1.46 13.13
CA THR A 13 -29.89 -2.26 14.15
C THR A 13 -29.48 -3.72 14.06
N LEU A 14 -29.22 -4.34 15.21
CA LEU A 14 -28.95 -5.77 15.32
C LEU A 14 -30.23 -6.57 15.07
N THR A 15 -30.11 -7.65 14.29
CA THR A 15 -31.14 -8.69 14.25
C THR A 15 -31.09 -9.55 15.50
N ASP A 16 -32.12 -10.37 15.72
CA ASP A 16 -32.17 -11.35 16.82
C ASP A 16 -31.00 -12.35 16.83
N ARG A 17 -30.29 -12.47 15.70
CA ARG A 17 -29.10 -13.31 15.55
C ARG A 17 -27.78 -12.55 15.68
N TYR A 18 -27.82 -11.34 16.23
CA TYR A 18 -26.66 -10.45 16.35
C TYR A 18 -25.98 -10.13 15.00
N GLN A 19 -26.77 -10.03 13.93
CA GLN A 19 -26.27 -9.63 12.61
C GLN A 19 -26.61 -8.17 12.34
N THR A 20 -25.71 -7.44 11.69
CA THR A 20 -25.94 -6.09 11.17
C THR A 20 -25.54 -6.03 9.69
N THR A 21 -26.17 -5.13 8.95
CA THR A 21 -25.70 -4.75 7.62
C THR A 21 -24.79 -3.53 7.74
N ILE A 22 -23.78 -3.43 6.87
CA ILE A 22 -22.92 -2.24 6.81
C ILE A 22 -23.61 -1.19 5.93
N PRO A 23 -23.87 0.03 6.43
CA PRO A 23 -24.52 1.10 5.66
C PRO A 23 -23.77 1.44 4.36
N ASP A 24 -24.50 1.89 3.35
CA ASP A 24 -23.96 2.13 2.00
C ASP A 24 -22.72 3.04 2.00
N HIS A 25 -22.80 4.17 2.72
CA HIS A 25 -21.70 5.12 2.83
C HIS A 25 -20.44 4.48 3.44
N ILE A 26 -20.60 3.67 4.49
CA ILE A 26 -19.48 2.98 5.14
C ILE A 26 -18.86 1.92 4.22
N ARG A 27 -19.67 1.18 3.45
CA ARG A 27 -19.16 0.23 2.46
C ARG A 27 -18.31 0.90 1.39
N LYS A 28 -18.73 2.08 0.90
CA LYS A 28 -17.99 2.85 -0.10
C LYS A 28 -16.66 3.36 0.46
N VAL A 29 -16.66 3.94 1.66
CA VAL A 29 -15.44 4.43 2.32
C VAL A 29 -14.44 3.31 2.58
N LEU A 30 -14.90 2.13 3.01
CA LEU A 30 -14.04 0.96 3.24
C LEU A 30 -13.75 0.14 1.97
N ALA A 31 -14.26 0.57 0.80
CA ALA A 31 -14.15 -0.15 -0.48
C ALA A 31 -14.49 -1.65 -0.36
N LEU A 32 -15.61 -1.96 0.30
CA LEU A 32 -16.08 -3.32 0.56
C LEU A 32 -16.93 -3.86 -0.61
N SER A 33 -16.58 -5.06 -1.06
CA SER A 33 -17.37 -5.85 -2.01
C SER A 33 -18.11 -7.01 -1.33
N LYS A 34 -19.02 -7.65 -2.06
CA LYS A 34 -19.73 -8.84 -1.55
C LYS A 34 -18.72 -9.92 -1.14
N ARG A 35 -18.91 -10.50 0.04
CA ARG A 35 -18.04 -11.54 0.65
C ARG A 35 -16.64 -11.07 1.07
N ASP A 36 -16.36 -9.77 1.06
CA ASP A 36 -15.15 -9.28 1.70
C ASP A 36 -15.22 -9.47 3.22
N LYS A 37 -14.06 -9.72 3.81
CA LYS A 37 -13.90 -9.85 5.25
C LYS A 37 -13.66 -8.47 5.85
N ILE A 38 -14.22 -8.24 7.03
CA ILE A 38 -13.99 -7.05 7.85
C ILE A 38 -13.22 -7.47 9.10
N CYS A 39 -12.29 -6.63 9.53
CA CYS A 39 -11.54 -6.81 10.76
C CYS A 39 -12.11 -5.89 11.84
N TYR A 40 -12.23 -6.41 13.06
CA TYR A 40 -12.60 -5.64 14.24
C TYR A 40 -11.39 -5.54 15.13
N THR A 41 -10.94 -4.32 15.41
CA THR A 41 -9.83 -4.03 16.31
C THR A 41 -10.37 -3.30 17.53
N ILE A 42 -10.04 -3.80 18.71
CA ILE A 42 -10.39 -3.14 19.97
C ILE A 42 -9.19 -2.28 20.37
N GLU A 43 -9.38 -0.96 20.39
CA GLU A 43 -8.39 0.00 20.86
C GLU A 43 -8.34 0.02 22.40
N SER A 44 -7.25 0.55 22.96
CA SER A 44 -7.03 0.60 24.42
C SER A 44 -8.05 1.46 25.17
N ASP A 45 -8.73 2.38 24.49
CA ASP A 45 -9.81 3.20 25.03
C ASP A 45 -11.20 2.54 24.93
N GLY A 46 -11.25 1.27 24.52
CA GLY A 46 -12.47 0.49 24.37
C GLY A 46 -13.25 0.77 23.08
N LYS A 47 -12.75 1.64 22.18
CA LYS A 47 -13.35 1.82 20.86
C LYS A 47 -13.12 0.60 19.98
N VAL A 48 -14.10 0.31 19.15
CA VAL A 48 -13.98 -0.72 18.11
C VAL A 48 -13.77 -0.03 16.78
N VAL A 49 -12.62 -0.29 16.15
CA VAL A 49 -12.31 0.13 14.79
C VAL A 49 -12.65 -1.00 13.84
N ILE A 50 -13.38 -0.66 12.77
CA ILE A 50 -13.70 -1.57 11.69
C ILE A 50 -12.86 -1.18 10.47
N SER A 51 -12.16 -2.16 9.90
CA SER A 51 -11.40 -2.00 8.67
C SER A 51 -11.72 -3.12 7.68
N ARG A 52 -11.42 -2.90 6.39
CA ARG A 52 -11.40 -3.99 5.43
C ARG A 52 -10.26 -4.93 5.82
N ALA A 53 -10.56 -6.21 5.99
CA ALA A 53 -9.51 -7.19 6.23
C ALA A 53 -8.67 -7.30 4.95
N GLU A 54 -7.37 -7.10 5.07
CA GLU A 54 -6.48 -7.28 3.94
C GLU A 54 -6.56 -8.72 3.46
N LYS A 55 -6.87 -8.88 2.17
CA LYS A 55 -6.48 -10.10 1.49
C LYS A 55 -4.97 -9.97 1.34
N THR A 56 -4.21 -10.69 2.16
CA THR A 56 -2.80 -10.92 1.89
C THR A 56 -2.72 -11.73 0.60
N GLN A 57 -2.85 -11.04 -0.53
CA GLN A 57 -2.51 -11.60 -1.81
C GLN A 57 -0.99 -11.53 -1.87
N SER A 58 -0.37 -12.57 -1.31
CA SER A 58 1.07 -12.75 -1.48
C SER A 58 1.31 -12.83 -2.98
N ASP A 59 2.07 -11.90 -3.52
CA ASP A 59 2.56 -12.02 -4.89
C ASP A 59 3.42 -13.28 -4.95
N PRO A 60 3.00 -14.31 -5.71
CA PRO A 60 3.70 -15.58 -5.76
C PRO A 60 5.08 -15.48 -6.42
N ILE A 61 5.32 -14.41 -7.20
CA ILE A 61 6.56 -14.16 -7.93
C ILE A 61 7.51 -13.33 -7.07
N LEU A 62 7.00 -12.33 -6.35
CA LEU A 62 7.83 -11.44 -5.54
C LEU A 62 8.72 -12.21 -4.55
N GLY A 63 8.17 -13.22 -3.86
CA GLY A 63 8.95 -14.05 -2.94
C GLY A 63 10.08 -14.82 -3.63
N GLN A 64 9.83 -15.34 -4.84
CA GLN A 64 10.84 -16.05 -5.63
C GLN A 64 11.93 -15.11 -6.13
N PHE A 65 11.54 -13.91 -6.58
CA PHE A 65 12.46 -12.87 -7.01
C PHE A 65 13.39 -12.43 -5.88
N LEU A 66 12.85 -12.14 -4.69
CA LEU A 66 13.66 -11.76 -3.53
C LEU A 66 14.62 -12.87 -3.10
N ASN A 67 14.19 -14.14 -3.18
CA ASN A 67 15.05 -15.28 -2.91
C ASN A 67 16.18 -15.40 -3.95
N PHE A 68 15.88 -15.18 -5.23
CA PHE A 68 16.90 -15.14 -6.29
C PHE A 68 17.96 -14.07 -6.01
N ILE A 69 17.56 -12.84 -5.70
CA ILE A 69 18.47 -11.75 -5.34
C ILE A 69 19.31 -12.10 -4.11
N THR A 70 18.68 -12.66 -3.07
CA THR A 70 19.38 -13.07 -1.84
C THR A 70 20.47 -14.11 -2.13
N GLN A 71 20.17 -15.10 -2.97
CA GLN A 71 21.14 -16.13 -3.34
C GLN A 71 22.28 -15.58 -4.18
N ASP A 72 21.99 -14.67 -5.12
CA ASP A 72 23.02 -14.06 -5.95
C ASP A 72 23.96 -13.19 -5.11
N ILE A 73 23.43 -12.34 -4.23
CA ILE A 73 24.21 -11.52 -3.29
C ILE A 73 25.11 -12.39 -2.41
N GLY A 74 24.58 -13.50 -1.87
CA GLY A 74 25.35 -14.41 -1.03
C GLY A 74 26.47 -15.13 -1.78
N LYS A 75 26.26 -15.47 -3.06
CA LYS A 75 27.27 -16.14 -3.91
C LYS A 75 28.30 -15.19 -4.49
N ASN A 76 27.89 -13.95 -4.77
CA ASN A 76 28.70 -12.96 -5.47
C ASN A 76 28.78 -11.64 -4.70
N PRO A 77 29.26 -11.62 -3.45
CA PRO A 77 29.34 -10.38 -2.66
C PRO A 77 30.23 -9.31 -3.33
N GLN A 78 31.20 -9.72 -4.16
CA GLN A 78 32.06 -8.83 -4.93
C GLN A 78 31.32 -7.98 -5.99
N HIS A 79 30.10 -8.37 -6.38
CA HIS A 79 29.27 -7.60 -7.32
C HIS A 79 28.51 -6.47 -6.63
N LEU A 80 28.40 -6.47 -5.29
CA LEU A 80 27.82 -5.36 -4.55
C LEU A 80 28.87 -4.25 -4.38
N GLN A 81 28.86 -3.33 -5.31
CA GLN A 81 29.75 -2.18 -5.31
C GLN A 81 28.95 -0.89 -5.09
N GLY A 82 29.48 0.00 -4.25
CA GLY A 82 28.93 1.34 -4.10
C GLY A 82 29.04 2.12 -5.40
N ILE A 83 28.09 3.02 -5.64
CA ILE A 83 28.15 3.93 -6.79
C ILE A 83 29.32 4.90 -6.55
N SER A 84 30.23 5.02 -7.52
CA SER A 84 31.37 5.94 -7.40
C SER A 84 30.92 7.39 -7.52
N SER A 85 31.60 8.29 -6.80
CA SER A 85 31.37 9.74 -6.88
C SER A 85 31.56 10.28 -8.29
N ASP A 86 32.49 9.71 -9.05
CA ASP A 86 32.74 10.07 -10.44
C ASP A 86 31.54 9.74 -11.33
N LEU A 87 30.96 8.55 -11.16
CA LEU A 87 29.77 8.14 -11.91
C LEU A 87 28.58 9.04 -11.57
N VAL A 88 28.38 9.35 -10.29
CA VAL A 88 27.32 10.29 -9.84
C VAL A 88 27.50 11.65 -10.50
N SER A 89 28.71 12.21 -10.43
CA SER A 89 29.02 13.52 -11.01
C SER A 89 28.78 13.54 -12.52
N ARG A 90 29.15 12.45 -13.20
CA ARG A 90 28.97 12.31 -14.65
C ARG A 90 27.50 12.18 -15.03
N VAL A 91 26.72 11.40 -14.28
CA VAL A 91 25.26 11.27 -14.47
C VAL A 91 24.59 12.63 -14.26
N GLN A 92 24.90 13.32 -13.16
CA GLN A 92 24.38 14.66 -12.87
C GLN A 92 24.69 15.66 -13.98
N SER A 93 25.92 15.67 -14.49
CA SER A 93 26.30 16.53 -15.61
C SER A 93 25.53 16.22 -16.89
N LEU A 94 25.21 14.95 -17.16
CA LEU A 94 24.49 14.54 -18.37
C LEU A 94 23.01 14.89 -18.34
N VAL A 95 22.40 14.90 -17.16
CA VAL A 95 20.96 15.17 -16.98
C VAL A 95 20.66 16.59 -16.49
N ALA A 96 21.68 17.43 -16.29
CA ALA A 96 21.55 18.76 -15.68
C ALA A 96 20.57 19.69 -16.40
N GLU A 97 20.36 19.50 -17.71
CA GLU A 97 19.48 20.32 -18.54
C GLU A 97 18.13 19.65 -18.83
N VAL A 98 17.90 18.44 -18.31
CA VAL A 98 16.65 17.71 -18.49
C VAL A 98 15.73 18.01 -17.32
N ASP A 99 14.67 18.78 -17.59
CA ASP A 99 13.57 18.97 -16.64
C ASP A 99 12.63 17.76 -16.72
N PHE A 100 12.61 16.93 -15.66
CA PHE A 100 11.87 15.68 -15.61
C PHE A 100 11.24 15.48 -14.23
N ASP A 101 9.92 15.28 -14.21
CA ASP A 101 9.16 15.01 -13.00
C ASP A 101 8.89 13.50 -12.89
N LEU A 102 9.45 12.86 -11.85
CA LEU A 102 9.28 11.42 -11.57
C LEU A 102 7.90 11.09 -11.00
N ASP A 103 7.21 12.08 -10.43
CA ASP A 103 5.89 11.93 -9.84
C ASP A 103 4.77 12.29 -10.82
N ALA A 104 5.12 12.84 -11.98
CA ALA A 104 4.17 13.07 -13.04
C ALA A 104 3.55 11.74 -13.49
N PRO A 105 2.22 11.66 -13.63
CA PRO A 105 1.59 10.49 -14.22
C PRO A 105 2.16 10.28 -15.62
N LEU A 106 2.49 9.03 -15.94
CA LEU A 106 2.84 8.66 -17.31
C LEU A 106 1.69 9.11 -18.22
N LEU A 107 2.02 9.95 -19.20
CA LEU A 107 1.07 10.24 -20.26
C LEU A 107 0.86 8.94 -21.03
N ASP A 108 -0.40 8.58 -21.23
CA ASP A 108 -0.77 7.60 -22.24
C ASP A 108 -0.49 8.27 -23.59
N GLU A 109 0.77 8.32 -24.04
CA GLU A 109 1.08 8.69 -25.42
C GLU A 109 0.68 7.51 -26.32
N ASP A 110 -0.63 7.48 -26.61
CA ASP A 110 -1.43 6.83 -27.66
C ASP A 110 -1.09 5.39 -28.16
N GLU A 111 -2.16 4.70 -28.58
CA GLU A 111 -2.20 3.56 -29.51
C GLU A 111 -1.03 3.43 -30.52
#